data_AF-R7HX60-F1
#
_entry.id   AF-R7HX60-F1
#
_cell.length_a   1.000
_cell.length_b   1.000
_cell.length_c   1.000
_cell.angle_alpha   90.00
_cell.angle_beta   90.00
_cell.angle_gamma   90.00
#
_symmetry.space_group_name_H-M   'P 1'
#
loop_
_entity.id
_entity.type
_entity.pdbx_description
1 polymer ?
#
loop_
_entity_poly.entity_id
_entity_poly.type
_entity_poly.pdbx_seq_one_letter_code
_entity_poly.pdbx_strand_id
1 'polypeptide(L)' 'MFICKNCKSIDKFELMFSPDYRGDKVFLQEYNEDGDIVITVDGYKFIPDLQFMNDHAVCKYCGQIYMWDYEGKNYNL' A
#
# COMPACT_ATOMS: atom_id res chain seq x y z
N MET A 1 -5.60 -5.35 6.05
CA MET A 1 -6.12 -3.98 5.84
C MET A 1 -5.10 -2.98 6.36
N PHE A 2 -4.73 -1.98 5.57
CA PHE A 2 -3.87 -0.87 5.95
C PHE A 2 -4.71 0.33 6.38
N ILE A 3 -4.45 0.82 7.58
CA ILE A 3 -5.23 1.87 8.22
C ILE A 3 -4.34 3.09 8.38
N CYS A 4 -4.74 4.23 7.81
CA CYS A 4 -4.00 5.48 7.99
C CYS A 4 -4.07 5.90 9.46
N LYS A 5 -2.92 6.06 10.14
CA LYS A 5 -2.90 6.42 11.56
C LYS A 5 -3.57 7.76 11.87
N ASN A 6 -3.47 8.70 10.93
CA ASN A 6 -3.97 10.06 11.06
C ASN A 6 -5.50 10.16 10.89
N CYS A 7 -6.03 9.75 9.73
CA CYS A 7 -7.44 9.94 9.40
C CYS A 7 -8.28 8.66 9.46
N LYS A 8 -7.68 7.52 9.83
CA LYS A 8 -8.33 6.21 9.96
C LYS A 8 -8.97 5.67 8.67
N SER A 9 -8.63 6.23 7.51
CA SER A 9 -9.10 5.68 6.24
C SER A 9 -8.46 4.33 5.98
N ILE A 10 -9.26 3.37 5.52
CA ILE A 10 -8.87 1.98 5.29
C ILE A 10 -8.58 1.76 3.82
N ASP A 11 -7.39 1.25 3.49
CA ASP A 11 -6.96 0.86 2.15
C ASP A 11 -7.09 1.97 1.10
N LYS A 12 -7.03 3.23 1.55
CA LYS A 12 -7.05 4.45 0.73
C LYS A 12 -5.63 4.98 0.56
N PHE A 13 -4.85 4.35 -0.30
CA PHE A 13 -3.47 4.78 -0.58
C PHE A 13 -3.12 4.82 -2.06
N GLU A 14 -2.14 5.66 -2.37
CA GLU A 14 -1.31 5.63 -3.59
C GLU A 14 0.13 5.31 -3.20
N LEU A 15 0.98 5.04 -4.19
CA LEU A 15 2.42 4.93 -3.99
C LEU A 15 3.17 6.21 -4.35
N MET A 16 4.18 6.52 -3.56
CA MET A 16 5.18 7.51 -3.88
C MET A 16 6.21 6.87 -4.82
N PHE A 17 6.32 7.43 -6.02
CA PHE A 17 7.38 7.06 -6.95
C PHE A 17 8.58 7.98 -6.76
N SER A 18 9.76 7.38 -6.69
CA SER A 18 11.00 8.15 -6.65
C SER A 18 11.13 9.03 -7.92
N PRO A 19 11.71 10.24 -7.82
CA PRO A 19 11.95 11.09 -8.99
C PRO A 19 12.80 10.43 -10.08
N ASP A 20 13.65 9.48 -9.72
CA ASP A 20 14.51 8.72 -10.64
C ASP A 20 13.85 7.43 -11.17
N TYR A 21 12.62 7.12 -10.77
CA TYR A 21 11.88 5.97 -11.27
C TYR A 21 11.58 6.14 -12.78
N ARG A 22 12.08 5.20 -13.58
CA ARG A 22 12.03 5.24 -15.05
C ARG A 22 10.91 4.42 -15.69
N GLY A 23 10.14 3.70 -14.89
CA GLY A 23 8.97 2.96 -15.38
C GLY A 23 7.78 3.87 -15.67
N ASP A 24 6.71 3.29 -16.20
CA ASP A 24 5.49 3.99 -16.62
C ASP A 24 4.62 4.44 -15.43
N LYS A 25 4.93 3.97 -14.21
CA LYS A 25 4.22 4.30 -12.96
C LYS A 25 2.76 3.85 -13.00
N VAL A 26 2.49 2.77 -13.71
CA VAL A 26 1.17 2.14 -13.78
C VAL A 26 0.96 1.38 -12.48
N PHE A 27 0.16 1.96 -11.60
CA PHE A 27 -0.24 1.38 -10.32
C PHE A 27 -1.67 0.81 -10.41
N LEU A 28 -1.82 -0.45 -10.01
CA LEU A 28 -3.11 -1.11 -9.82
C LEU A 28 -3.17 -1.75 -8.44
N GLN A 29 -4.37 -1.76 -7.87
CA GLN A 29 -4.67 -2.36 -6.57
C GLN A 29 -5.93 -3.21 -6.71
N GLU A 30 -5.85 -4.45 -6.22
CA GLU A 30 -6.99 -5.37 -6.17
C GLU A 30 -6.91 -6.26 -4.91
N TYR A 31 -7.97 -7.02 -4.65
CA TYR A 31 -7.97 -8.06 -3.63
C TYR A 31 -7.86 -9.42 -4.32
N ASN A 32 -7.00 -10.31 -3.82
CA ASN A 32 -6.97 -11.70 -4.26
C ASN A 32 -8.09 -12.54 -3.59
N GLU A 33 -8.16 -13.83 -3.93
CA GLU A 33 -9.14 -14.76 -3.39
C GLU A 33 -9.04 -14.95 -1.87
N ASP A 34 -7.84 -14.74 -1.29
CA ASP A 34 -7.59 -14.83 0.15
C ASP A 34 -8.00 -13.57 0.93
N GLY A 35 -8.37 -12.50 0.21
CA GLY A 35 -8.72 -11.19 0.74
C GLY A 35 -7.52 -10.29 1.04
N ASP A 36 -6.33 -10.64 0.56
CA ASP A 36 -5.13 -9.81 0.68
C ASP A 36 -5.11 -8.74 -0.41
N ILE A 37 -4.57 -7.57 -0.07
CA ILE A 37 -4.32 -6.54 -1.07
C ILE A 37 -3.14 -6.96 -1.92
N VAL A 38 -3.33 -6.91 -3.23
CA VAL A 38 -2.30 -7.12 -4.22
C VAL A 38 -2.07 -5.83 -4.97
N ILE A 39 -0.81 -5.41 -5.03
CA ILE A 39 -0.35 -4.26 -5.80
C ILE A 39 0.31 -4.77 -7.08
N THR A 40 0.01 -4.11 -8.19
CA THR A 40 0.78 -4.24 -9.44
C THR A 40 1.40 -2.90 -9.79
N VAL A 41 2.72 -2.87 -10.00
CA VAL A 41 3.47 -1.71 -10.49
C VAL A 41 4.21 -2.12 -11.75
N ASP A 42 3.89 -1.50 -12.89
CA ASP A 42 4.53 -1.77 -14.18
C ASP A 42 4.63 -3.27 -14.52
N GLY A 43 3.54 -4.00 -14.24
CA GLY A 43 3.41 -5.44 -14.48
C GLY A 43 3.99 -6.33 -13.38
N TYR A 44 4.74 -5.80 -12.41
CA TYR A 44 5.22 -6.57 -11.26
C TYR A 44 4.18 -6.60 -10.15
N LYS A 45 3.78 -7.80 -9.73
CA LYS A 45 2.69 -8.04 -8.79
C LYS A 45 3.21 -8.58 -7.45
N PHE A 46 2.77 -8.00 -6.34
CA PHE A 46 3.16 -8.42 -4.99
C PHE A 46 2.11 -8.05 -3.93
N ILE A 47 2.17 -8.72 -2.78
CA ILE A 47 1.41 -8.36 -1.57
C ILE A 47 2.32 -7.44 -0.74
N PRO A 48 1.94 -6.17 -0.49
CA PRO A 48 2.76 -5.27 0.32
C PRO A 48 2.71 -5.69 1.80
N ASP A 49 3.82 -5.53 2.50
CA ASP A 49 3.87 -5.63 3.96
C ASP A 49 3.78 -4.25 4.63
N LEU A 50 3.73 -4.22 5.97
CA LEU A 50 3.64 -2.97 6.72
C LEU A 50 4.88 -2.08 6.54
N GLN A 51 6.06 -2.65 6.31
CA GLN A 51 7.29 -1.87 6.11
C GLN A 51 7.23 -1.13 4.76
N PHE A 52 6.92 -1.84 3.68
CA PHE A 52 6.72 -1.28 2.36
C PHE A 52 5.72 -0.12 2.38
N MET A 53 4.59 -0.29 3.07
CA MET A 53 3.58 0.75 3.18
C MET A 53 4.09 1.97 3.94
N ASN A 54 4.85 1.77 5.01
CA ASN A 54 5.45 2.88 5.76
C ASN A 54 6.62 3.55 5.03
N ASP A 55 7.22 2.92 4.02
CA ASP A 55 8.30 3.52 3.23
C ASP A 55 7.80 4.19 1.94
N HIS A 56 6.68 3.72 1.39
CA HIS A 56 6.31 4.07 0.01
C HIS A 56 4.86 4.52 -0.17
N ALA A 57 3.95 4.34 0.79
CA ALA A 57 2.54 4.65 0.58
C ALA A 57 2.14 6.03 1.12
N VAL A 58 1.28 6.71 0.35
CA VAL A 58 0.66 8.00 0.68
C VAL A 58 -0.84 7.81 0.87
N CYS A 59 -1.40 8.35 1.94
CA CYS A 59 -2.84 8.31 2.16
C CYS A 59 -3.58 9.17 1.12
N LYS A 60 -4.44 8.56 0.31
CA LYS A 60 -5.27 9.24 -0.71
C LYS A 60 -6.21 10.28 -0.11
N TYR A 61 -6.60 10.12 1.15
CA TYR A 61 -7.60 10.96 1.78
C TYR A 61 -7.00 12.20 2.45
N CYS A 62 -5.95 12.04 3.26
CA CYS A 62 -5.35 13.14 4.03
C CYS A 62 -3.93 13.53 3.60
N GLY A 63 -3.35 12.87 2.60
CA GLY A 63 -2.01 13.16 2.06
C GLY A 63 -0.85 12.80 3.00
N GLN A 64 -1.12 12.20 4.16
CA GLN A 64 -0.08 11.78 5.09
C GLN A 64 0.75 10.63 4.53
N ILE A 65 2.04 10.67 4.81
CA ILE A 65 3.05 9.70 4.39
C ILE A 65 3.59 8.96 5.61
N TYR A 66 4.09 7.74 5.41
CA TYR A 66 4.87 6.98 6.40
C TYR A 66 4.14 6.63 7.71
N MET A 67 2.81 6.48 7.67
CA MET A 67 2.01 6.27 8.89
C MET A 67 0.82 5.34 8.65
N TRP A 68 1.10 4.04 8.62
CA TRP A 68 0.11 2.97 8.50
C TRP A 68 0.13 2.04 9.71
N ASP A 69 -1.05 1.59 10.12
CA ASP A 69 -1.26 0.37 10.90
C ASP A 69 -1.72 -0.74 9.96
N TYR A 70 -1.49 -1.99 10.34
CA TYR A 70 -1.96 -3.15 9.58
C TYR A 70 -2.78 -4.07 10.48
N GLU A 71 -4.03 -4.29 10.10
CA GLU A 71 -4.87 -5.35 10.64
C GLU A 71 -4.97 -6.46 9.59
N GLY A 72 -4.14 -7.49 9.75
CA GLY A 72 -4.16 -8.69 8.92
C GLY A 72 -4.77 -9.89 9.65
N LYS A 73 -4.96 -11.00 8.92
CA LYS A 73 -5.10 -12.30 9.57
C LYS A 73 -3.80 -12.57 10.33
N ASN A 74 -3.87 -12.96 11.60
CA ASN A 74 -2.70 -13.32 12.41
C ASN A 74 -1.92 -14.46 11.73
N TYR A 75 -0.95 -14.14 10.88
CA TYR A 75 0.11 -15.07 10.55
C TYR A 75 1.04 -15.07 11.77
N ASN A 76 0.81 -16.00 12.69
CA ASN A 76 1.74 -16.29 13.77
C ASN A 76 3.11 -16.57 13.13
N LEU A 77 4.04 -15.63 13.28
CA LEU A 77 5.45 -15.83 12.99
C LEU A 77 6.05 -16.84 13.97
#